data_AF-V4AIZ1-F1
#
_entry.id   AF-V4AIZ1-F1
#
_cell.length_a   1.000
_cell.length_b   1.000
_cell.length_c   1.000
_cell.angle_alpha   90.00
_cell.angle_beta   90.00
_cell.angle_gamma   90.00
#
_symmetry.space_group_name_H-M   'P 1'
#
loop_
_entity.id
_entity.type
_entity.pdbx_description
1 polymer ?
#
loop_
_entity_poly.entity_id
_entity_poly.type
_entity_poly.pdbx_seq_one_letter_code
_entity_poly.pdbx_strand_id
1 'polypeptide(L)'
;MPPIHFTTYSSRVSAISLGSEQLSSGYFSEAGCIVRKVQKELNPDINIEGVIDLAVSFDASWLTKGHSSMYAVAFIIEVITGLVLDFHVVSTFCHACSFAKTKYGSGIEFEEWYLKHKPHCNINFSGSSNAMEVEAAKVLWSRSLDSGFRYSTLISDGDSKSYDHINNLKLYNVEKQECINHVAKRMGTALRKLAKDGKKLGVVLGGKGQGKLTQTTINKLTIYYGKAIRENLDNLDAMRDAVYANFLHALSTESVPHHNR
;
A
#
# COMPACT_ATOMS: atom_id res chain seq x y z
N MET A 1 -13.18 -3.59 37.17
CA MET A 1 -14.25 -2.99 36.33
C MET A 1 -15.34 -4.05 36.19
N PRO A 2 -16.58 -3.79 36.62
CA PRO A 2 -17.64 -4.78 36.53
C PRO A 2 -17.92 -5.14 35.06
N PRO A 3 -18.24 -6.41 34.76
CA PRO A 3 -18.55 -6.83 33.40
C PRO A 3 -19.80 -6.10 32.89
N ILE A 4 -19.69 -5.49 31.71
CA ILE A 4 -20.82 -4.85 31.04
C ILE A 4 -21.76 -5.94 30.54
N HIS A 5 -23.06 -5.81 30.81
CA HIS A 5 -24.07 -6.74 30.30
C HIS A 5 -24.06 -6.77 28.76
N PHE A 6 -24.21 -7.96 28.15
CA PHE A 6 -24.06 -8.14 26.69
C PHE A 6 -24.94 -7.19 25.87
N THR A 7 -26.21 -7.01 26.25
CA THR A 7 -27.11 -6.09 25.54
C THR A 7 -26.61 -4.64 25.57
N THR A 8 -26.09 -4.19 26.71
CA THR A 8 -25.49 -2.86 26.87
C THR A 8 -24.20 -2.73 26.04
N TYR A 9 -23.37 -3.76 26.03
CA TYR A 9 -22.16 -3.80 25.19
C TYR A 9 -22.52 -3.73 23.70
N SER A 10 -23.41 -4.61 23.22
CA SER A 10 -23.84 -4.64 21.82
C SER A 10 -24.50 -3.33 21.37
N SER A 11 -25.33 -2.73 22.22
CA SER A 11 -25.94 -1.43 21.94
C SER A 11 -24.88 -0.34 21.80
N ARG A 12 -23.90 -0.29 22.71
CA ARG A 12 -22.79 0.67 22.64
C ARG A 12 -21.91 0.46 21.42
N VAL A 13 -21.54 -0.79 21.12
CA VAL A 13 -20.74 -1.12 19.92
C VAL A 13 -21.48 -0.70 18.65
N SER A 14 -22.79 -0.95 18.56
CA SER A 14 -23.59 -0.53 17.41
C SER A 14 -23.64 0.98 17.27
N ALA A 15 -23.84 1.71 18.36
CA ALA A 15 -23.81 3.17 18.37
C ALA A 15 -22.44 3.74 17.98
N ILE A 16 -21.35 3.14 18.46
CA ILE A 16 -19.98 3.51 18.07
C ILE A 16 -19.74 3.22 16.60
N SER A 17 -20.19 2.08 16.07
CA SER A 17 -20.05 1.73 14.65
C SER A 17 -20.75 2.76 13.78
N LEU A 18 -22.02 3.05 14.06
CA LEU A 18 -22.81 4.04 13.33
C LEU A 18 -22.17 5.43 13.38
N GLY A 19 -21.73 5.87 14.56
CA GLY A 19 -21.04 7.14 14.72
C GLY A 19 -19.71 7.19 13.96
N SER A 20 -18.97 6.08 13.94
CA SER A 20 -17.70 5.96 13.19
C SER A 20 -17.92 6.00 11.68
N GLU A 21 -18.97 5.34 11.17
CA GLU A 21 -19.35 5.35 9.75
C GLU A 21 -19.78 6.76 9.28
N GLN A 22 -20.56 7.46 10.11
CA GLN A 22 -20.95 8.85 9.84
C GLN A 22 -19.73 9.78 9.83
N LEU A 23 -18.85 9.64 10.83
CA LEU A 23 -17.63 10.44 10.93
C LEU A 23 -16.68 10.16 9.76
N SER A 24 -16.51 8.89 9.36
CA SER A 24 -15.70 8.54 8.20
C SER A 24 -16.27 9.12 6.91
N SER A 25 -17.59 9.08 6.74
CA SER A 25 -18.24 9.65 5.56
C SER A 25 -18.05 11.17 5.47
N GLY A 26 -18.17 11.87 6.60
CA GLY A 26 -17.87 13.30 6.69
C GLY A 26 -16.41 13.61 6.37
N TYR A 27 -15.48 12.84 6.94
CA TYR A 27 -14.04 13.00 6.71
C TYR A 27 -13.67 12.78 5.23
N PHE A 28 -14.17 11.73 4.57
CA PHE A 28 -13.86 11.49 3.16
C PHE A 28 -14.47 12.53 2.23
N SER A 29 -15.65 13.06 2.58
CA SER A 29 -16.23 14.19 1.85
C SER A 29 -15.34 15.43 1.95
N GLU A 30 -14.87 15.77 3.14
CA GLU A 30 -13.97 16.90 3.38
C GLU A 30 -12.60 16.69 2.69
N ALA A 31 -12.01 15.51 2.85
CA ALA A 31 -10.77 15.13 2.19
C ALA A 31 -10.88 15.22 0.67
N GLY A 32 -11.99 14.74 0.11
CA GLY A 32 -12.28 14.84 -1.31
C GLY A 32 -12.38 16.30 -1.80
N CYS A 33 -12.99 17.19 -1.01
CA CYS A 33 -13.05 18.62 -1.32
C CYS A 33 -11.65 19.26 -1.31
N ILE A 34 -10.82 18.94 -0.32
CA ILE A 34 -9.44 19.44 -0.23
C ILE A 34 -8.61 18.94 -1.42
N VAL A 35 -8.71 17.65 -1.75
CA VAL A 35 -8.02 17.06 -2.92
C VAL A 35 -8.44 17.76 -4.21
N ARG A 36 -9.74 17.97 -4.46
CA ARG A 36 -10.21 18.71 -5.65
C ARG A 36 -9.61 20.11 -5.74
N LYS A 37 -9.56 20.82 -4.61
CA LYS A 37 -8.97 22.16 -4.55
C LYS A 37 -7.47 22.14 -4.90
N VAL A 38 -6.69 21.26 -4.27
CA VAL A 38 -5.25 21.13 -4.54
C VAL A 38 -5.00 20.74 -6.00
N GLN A 39 -5.80 19.81 -6.55
CA GLN A 39 -5.68 19.41 -7.95
C GLN A 39 -5.99 20.57 -8.92
N LYS A 40 -6.94 21.45 -8.59
CA LYS A 40 -7.23 22.68 -9.36
C LYS A 40 -6.08 23.69 -9.30
N GLU A 41 -5.40 23.80 -8.17
CA GLU A 41 -4.23 24.68 -8.00
C GLU A 41 -3.04 24.17 -8.81
N LEU A 42 -2.84 22.85 -8.89
CA LEU A 42 -1.78 22.22 -9.68
C LEU A 42 -2.08 22.21 -11.19
N ASN A 43 -3.34 22.08 -11.56
CA ASN A 43 -3.80 22.09 -12.95
C ASN A 43 -5.06 22.97 -13.10
N PRO A 44 -4.89 24.27 -13.43
CA PRO A 44 -6.01 25.21 -13.56
C PRO A 44 -7.05 24.81 -14.61
N ASP A 45 -6.71 23.95 -15.57
CA ASP A 45 -7.64 23.50 -16.63
C ASP A 45 -8.45 22.26 -16.24
N ILE A 46 -8.18 21.64 -15.09
CA ILE A 46 -8.90 20.44 -14.65
C ILE A 46 -10.38 20.74 -14.37
N ASN A 47 -11.25 19.84 -14.81
CA ASN A 47 -12.68 19.87 -14.51
C ASN A 47 -12.96 19.21 -13.14
N ILE A 48 -13.07 20.01 -12.09
CA ILE A 48 -13.32 19.54 -10.72
C ILE A 48 -14.77 19.11 -10.45
N GLU A 49 -15.71 19.44 -11.32
CA GLU A 49 -17.12 19.04 -11.20
C GLU A 49 -17.34 17.60 -11.67
N GLY A 50 -16.39 17.05 -12.44
CA GLY A 50 -16.42 15.68 -12.94
C GLY A 50 -15.62 14.69 -12.08
N VAL A 51 -15.45 13.49 -12.64
CA VAL A 51 -14.47 12.53 -12.13
C VAL A 51 -13.07 13.07 -12.40
N ILE A 52 -12.24 13.14 -11.36
CA ILE A 52 -10.83 13.52 -11.51
C ILE A 52 -9.93 12.29 -11.39
N ASP A 53 -8.91 12.24 -12.23
CA ASP A 53 -7.89 11.19 -12.23
C ASP A 53 -6.86 11.50 -11.13
N LEU A 54 -6.58 10.53 -10.27
CA LEU A 54 -5.70 10.68 -9.12
C LEU A 54 -4.59 9.63 -9.09
N ALA A 55 -3.42 10.07 -8.64
CA ALA A 55 -2.39 9.19 -8.14
C ALA A 55 -2.66 8.86 -6.68
N VAL A 56 -2.73 7.58 -6.36
CA VAL A 56 -3.01 7.08 -5.01
C VAL A 56 -1.97 6.08 -4.55
N SER A 57 -1.69 6.08 -3.25
CA SER A 57 -1.06 4.98 -2.55
C SER A 57 -2.13 4.05 -2.00
N PHE A 58 -1.87 2.75 -2.07
CA PHE A 58 -2.72 1.71 -1.48
C PHE A 58 -1.85 0.78 -0.66
N ASP A 59 -2.29 0.50 0.57
CA ASP A 59 -1.65 -0.44 1.47
C ASP A 59 -2.70 -1.01 2.44
N ALA A 60 -2.41 -2.19 2.99
CA ALA A 60 -3.24 -2.87 3.95
C ALA A 60 -2.49 -3.17 5.25
N SER A 61 -3.25 -3.21 6.34
CA SER A 61 -2.77 -3.63 7.65
C SER A 61 -3.62 -4.77 8.18
N TRP A 62 -3.00 -5.67 8.93
CA TRP A 62 -3.65 -6.84 9.53
C TRP A 62 -3.71 -6.68 11.05
N LEU A 63 -4.80 -7.16 11.66
CA LEU A 63 -4.98 -7.09 13.12
C LEU A 63 -3.87 -7.83 13.88
N THR A 64 -3.33 -8.90 13.28
CA THR A 64 -2.30 -9.73 13.89
C THR A 64 -1.13 -9.92 12.93
N LYS A 65 0.07 -10.08 13.50
CA LYS A 65 1.26 -10.44 12.72
C LYS A 65 1.15 -11.90 12.26
N GLY A 66 1.64 -12.18 11.05
CA GLY A 66 1.69 -13.52 10.46
C GLY A 66 0.61 -13.75 9.39
N HIS A 67 0.53 -14.99 8.89
CA HIS A 67 -0.31 -15.36 7.75
C HIS A 67 -1.67 -15.97 8.16
N SER A 68 -2.20 -15.57 9.31
CA SER A 68 -3.44 -16.12 9.88
C SER A 68 -4.39 -15.06 10.43
N SER A 69 -4.20 -13.80 10.05
CA SER A 69 -5.09 -12.75 10.52
C SER A 69 -6.51 -12.90 9.96
N MET A 70 -7.50 -12.62 10.79
CA MET A 70 -8.92 -12.69 10.44
C MET A 70 -9.51 -11.35 10.01
N TYR A 71 -8.72 -10.29 10.15
CA TYR A 71 -9.11 -8.92 9.84
C TYR A 71 -7.96 -8.23 9.13
N ALA A 72 -8.29 -7.55 8.03
CA ALA A 72 -7.43 -6.59 7.39
C ALA A 72 -8.19 -5.28 7.18
N VAL A 73 -7.48 -4.17 7.15
CA VAL A 73 -8.00 -2.87 6.72
C VAL A 73 -7.07 -2.33 5.66
N ALA A 74 -7.62 -1.91 4.52
CA ALA A 74 -6.86 -1.29 3.46
C ALA A 74 -7.33 0.14 3.23
N PHE A 75 -6.42 1.00 2.78
CA PHE A 75 -6.65 2.43 2.61
C PHE A 75 -6.29 2.90 1.20
N ILE A 76 -7.03 3.89 0.71
CA ILE A 76 -6.65 4.72 -0.44
C ILE A 76 -6.19 6.06 0.08
N ILE A 77 -4.95 6.44 -0.26
CA ILE A 77 -4.34 7.70 0.16
C ILE A 77 -3.95 8.48 -1.09
N GLU A 78 -4.44 9.71 -1.24
CA GLU A 78 -4.05 10.57 -2.35
C GLU A 78 -2.61 11.05 -2.17
N VAL A 79 -1.79 10.94 -3.22
CA VAL A 79 -0.33 11.04 -3.10
C VAL A 79 0.16 12.45 -2.78
N ILE A 80 -0.54 13.48 -3.25
CA ILE A 80 -0.09 14.87 -3.11
C ILE A 80 -0.46 15.44 -1.74
N THR A 81 -1.71 15.27 -1.33
CA THR A 81 -2.26 15.78 -0.08
C THR A 81 -1.99 14.86 1.10
N GLY A 82 -1.74 13.57 0.84
CA GLY A 82 -1.58 12.54 1.86
C GLY A 82 -2.87 12.21 2.60
N LEU A 83 -4.03 12.68 2.11
CA LEU A 83 -5.31 12.45 2.74
C LEU A 83 -5.88 11.08 2.35
N VAL A 84 -6.50 10.43 3.33
CA VAL A 84 -7.21 9.17 3.10
C VAL A 84 -8.54 9.48 2.41
N LEU A 85 -8.78 8.88 1.25
CA LEU A 85 -10.01 9.07 0.47
C LEU A 85 -11.02 7.94 0.69
N ASP A 86 -10.55 6.74 1.02
CA ASP A 86 -11.40 5.58 1.21
C ASP A 86 -10.68 4.50 2.04
N PHE A 87 -11.45 3.60 2.65
CA PHE A 87 -10.94 2.41 3.33
C PHE A 87 -11.91 1.25 3.25
N HIS A 88 -11.38 0.03 3.33
CA HIS A 88 -12.21 -1.18 3.40
C HIS A 88 -11.67 -2.15 4.43
N VAL A 89 -12.58 -2.65 5.28
CA VAL A 89 -12.28 -3.70 6.26
C VAL A 89 -12.68 -5.04 5.66
N VAL A 90 -11.71 -5.94 5.52
CA VAL A 90 -11.92 -7.32 5.09
C VAL A 90 -11.87 -8.21 6.31
N SER A 91 -12.85 -9.10 6.44
CA SER A 91 -12.96 -10.00 7.58
C SER A 91 -13.43 -11.40 7.18
N THR A 92 -12.74 -12.39 7.74
CA THR A 92 -13.12 -13.81 7.71
C THR A 92 -13.76 -14.26 9.03
N PHE A 93 -13.95 -13.35 9.99
CA PHE A 93 -14.44 -13.68 11.32
C PHE A 93 -15.62 -12.85 11.78
N CYS A 94 -16.62 -13.53 12.33
CA CYS A 94 -17.68 -12.93 13.10
C CYS A 94 -17.85 -13.68 14.41
N HIS A 95 -17.78 -12.95 15.53
CA HIS A 95 -17.94 -13.52 16.86
C HIS A 95 -19.32 -14.16 17.06
N ALA A 96 -20.38 -13.56 16.52
CA ALA A 96 -21.72 -14.12 16.60
C ALA A 96 -21.82 -15.46 15.85
N CYS A 97 -21.25 -15.56 14.64
CA CYS A 97 -21.17 -16.81 13.90
C CYS A 97 -20.38 -17.88 14.66
N SER A 98 -19.24 -17.51 15.24
CA SER A 98 -18.41 -18.42 16.02
C SER A 98 -19.16 -18.97 17.24
N PHE A 99 -19.88 -18.12 17.97
CA PHE A 99 -20.68 -18.53 19.12
C PHE A 99 -21.87 -19.42 18.70
N ALA A 100 -22.60 -19.02 17.65
CA ALA A 100 -23.74 -19.78 17.16
C ALA A 100 -23.34 -21.18 16.68
N LYS A 101 -22.19 -21.31 16.01
CA LYS A 101 -21.65 -22.61 15.59
C LYS A 101 -21.30 -23.51 16.78
N THR A 102 -20.75 -22.95 17.86
CA THR A 102 -20.51 -23.70 19.11
C THR A 102 -21.81 -24.13 19.78
N LYS A 103 -22.85 -23.28 19.73
CA LYS A 103 -24.14 -23.53 20.40
C LYS A 103 -25.04 -24.52 19.66
N TYR A 104 -25.21 -24.34 18.35
CA TYR A 104 -26.17 -25.08 17.53
C TYR A 104 -25.51 -26.14 16.63
N GLY A 105 -24.16 -26.18 16.57
CA GLY A 105 -23.44 -27.05 15.65
C GLY A 105 -23.58 -26.62 14.19
N SER A 106 -23.75 -27.59 13.29
CA SER A 106 -23.94 -27.40 11.84
C SER A 106 -25.28 -28.00 11.36
N GLY A 107 -26.28 -28.02 12.24
CA GLY A 107 -27.62 -28.54 11.94
C GLY A 107 -28.61 -27.42 11.63
N ILE A 108 -29.85 -27.78 11.25
CA ILE A 108 -30.92 -26.87 10.79
C ILE A 108 -31.09 -25.61 11.67
N GLU A 109 -30.93 -25.72 12.98
CA GLU A 109 -31.00 -24.59 13.91
C GLU A 109 -29.96 -23.50 13.64
N PHE A 110 -28.73 -23.89 13.24
CA PHE A 110 -27.69 -22.96 12.83
C PHE A 110 -28.06 -22.24 11.55
N GLU A 111 -28.55 -22.96 10.54
CA GLU A 111 -28.96 -22.41 9.24
C GLU A 111 -30.10 -21.39 9.41
N GLU A 112 -31.12 -21.71 10.20
CA GLU A 112 -32.22 -20.78 10.52
C GLU A 112 -31.72 -19.53 11.25
N TRP A 113 -30.79 -19.68 12.18
CA TRP A 113 -30.16 -18.56 12.86
C TRP A 113 -29.30 -17.73 11.89
N TYR A 114 -28.51 -18.38 11.04
CA TYR A 114 -27.59 -17.72 10.11
C TYR A 114 -28.33 -16.90 9.07
N LEU A 115 -29.47 -17.39 8.56
CA LEU A 115 -30.32 -16.62 7.65
C LEU A 115 -30.77 -15.28 8.26
N LYS A 116 -31.10 -15.27 9.56
CA LYS A 116 -31.45 -14.05 10.31
C LYS A 116 -30.23 -13.17 10.60
N HIS A 117 -29.06 -13.77 10.81
CA HIS A 117 -27.83 -13.06 11.13
C HIS A 117 -27.10 -12.49 9.91
N LYS A 118 -27.26 -13.07 8.72
CA LYS A 118 -26.53 -12.73 7.50
C LYS A 118 -26.44 -11.21 7.22
N PRO A 119 -27.50 -10.39 7.39
CA PRO A 119 -27.42 -8.94 7.19
C PRO A 119 -26.49 -8.20 8.16
N HIS A 120 -26.15 -8.83 9.29
CA HIS A 120 -25.30 -8.29 10.36
C HIS A 120 -23.98 -9.08 10.51
N CYS A 121 -23.69 -9.95 9.55
CA CYS A 121 -22.49 -10.78 9.58
C CYS A 121 -21.27 -9.94 9.22
N ASN A 122 -20.26 -9.93 10.10
CA ASN A 122 -19.01 -9.23 9.82
C ASN A 122 -18.11 -9.98 8.82
N ILE A 123 -18.39 -11.26 8.54
CA ILE A 123 -17.65 -12.02 7.53
C ILE A 123 -18.07 -11.52 6.15
N ASN A 124 -17.14 -10.90 5.45
CA ASN A 124 -17.31 -10.45 4.06
C ASN A 124 -16.31 -11.11 3.09
N PHE A 125 -15.43 -11.98 3.60
CA PHE A 125 -14.44 -12.68 2.82
C PHE A 125 -14.19 -14.09 3.35
N SER A 126 -13.86 -15.03 2.47
CA SER A 126 -13.63 -16.43 2.80
C SER A 126 -12.25 -16.95 2.37
N GLY A 127 -11.35 -16.08 1.94
CA GLY A 127 -9.99 -16.43 1.51
C GLY A 127 -8.96 -16.36 2.63
N SER A 128 -7.69 -16.51 2.26
CA SER A 128 -6.55 -16.44 3.20
C SER A 128 -6.23 -15.00 3.61
N SER A 129 -5.51 -14.82 4.73
CA SER A 129 -5.10 -13.48 5.19
C SER A 129 -4.31 -12.71 4.12
N ASN A 130 -3.45 -13.40 3.36
CA ASN A 130 -2.66 -12.80 2.28
C ASN A 130 -3.53 -12.34 1.10
N ALA A 131 -4.72 -12.92 0.91
CA ALA A 131 -5.63 -12.54 -0.15
C ALA A 131 -6.59 -11.40 0.25
N MET A 132 -6.61 -11.01 1.53
CA MET A 132 -7.49 -9.93 2.01
C MET A 132 -7.13 -8.58 1.40
N GLU A 133 -5.85 -8.28 1.23
CA GLU A 133 -5.40 -7.04 0.59
C GLU A 133 -5.91 -6.95 -0.86
N VAL A 134 -5.78 -8.04 -1.61
CA VAL A 134 -6.29 -8.14 -2.98
C VAL A 134 -7.80 -7.95 -3.03
N GLU A 135 -8.54 -8.54 -2.08
CA GLU A 135 -9.99 -8.35 -2.01
C GLU A 135 -10.37 -6.91 -1.69
N ALA A 136 -9.68 -6.28 -0.74
CA ALA A 136 -9.90 -4.88 -0.40
C ALA A 136 -9.64 -3.96 -1.59
N ALA A 137 -8.56 -4.20 -2.34
CA ALA A 137 -8.24 -3.47 -3.55
C ALA A 137 -9.39 -3.53 -4.58
N LYS A 138 -9.99 -4.71 -4.80
CA LYS A 138 -11.10 -4.82 -5.75
C LYS A 138 -12.29 -3.97 -5.34
N VAL A 139 -12.67 -4.02 -4.06
CA VAL A 139 -13.82 -3.26 -3.54
C VAL A 139 -13.57 -1.76 -3.68
N LEU A 140 -12.39 -1.29 -3.25
CA LEU A 140 -12.02 0.13 -3.27
C LEU A 140 -11.98 0.69 -4.70
N TRP A 141 -11.39 -0.02 -5.65
CA TRP A 141 -11.37 0.43 -7.04
C TRP A 141 -12.76 0.40 -7.69
N SER A 142 -13.59 -0.61 -7.36
CA SER A 142 -14.92 -0.76 -7.96
C SER A 142 -15.87 0.40 -7.63
N ARG A 143 -15.74 1.02 -6.45
CA ARG A 143 -16.56 2.16 -6.02
C ARG A 143 -15.88 3.53 -6.15
N SER A 144 -14.67 3.57 -6.70
CA SER A 144 -13.89 4.81 -6.81
C SER A 144 -14.64 5.92 -7.56
N LEU A 145 -15.27 5.57 -8.67
CA LEU A 145 -16.01 6.50 -9.53
C LEU A 145 -17.24 7.09 -8.84
N ASP A 146 -17.87 6.34 -7.92
CA ASP A 146 -19.02 6.81 -7.14
C ASP A 146 -18.61 7.95 -6.17
N SER A 147 -17.35 7.94 -5.73
CA SER A 147 -16.74 9.03 -4.95
C SER A 147 -16.25 10.19 -5.83
N GLY A 148 -16.45 10.11 -7.15
CA GLY A 148 -16.01 11.11 -8.12
C GLY A 148 -14.50 11.10 -8.38
N PHE A 149 -13.81 10.01 -8.10
CA PHE A 149 -12.37 9.86 -8.29
C PHE A 149 -12.06 8.64 -9.14
N ARG A 150 -11.14 8.76 -10.09
CA ARG A 150 -10.56 7.62 -10.79
C ARG A 150 -9.14 7.42 -10.29
N TYR A 151 -8.87 6.28 -9.66
CA TYR A 151 -7.54 5.94 -9.15
C TYR A 151 -6.66 5.46 -10.31
N SER A 152 -6.28 6.40 -11.19
CA SER A 152 -5.60 6.16 -12.47
C SER A 152 -4.15 5.75 -12.30
N THR A 153 -3.50 6.15 -11.21
CA THR A 153 -2.10 5.79 -10.93
C THR A 153 -1.99 5.19 -9.53
N LEU A 154 -1.42 3.99 -9.45
CA LEU A 154 -1.12 3.31 -8.20
C LEU A 154 0.38 3.45 -7.90
N ILE A 155 0.70 4.19 -6.84
CA ILE A 155 2.02 4.19 -6.23
C ILE A 155 2.05 3.08 -5.18
N SER A 156 2.78 2.01 -5.45
CA SER A 156 2.89 0.92 -4.48
C SER A 156 4.32 0.41 -4.36
N ASP A 157 4.48 -0.62 -3.54
CA ASP A 157 5.70 -1.40 -3.52
C ASP A 157 5.90 -2.21 -4.81
N GLY A 158 6.97 -2.99 -4.83
CA GLY A 158 7.28 -3.88 -5.94
C GLY A 158 6.28 -5.04 -6.10
N ASP A 159 5.45 -5.35 -5.10
CA ASP A 159 4.46 -6.43 -5.24
C ASP A 159 3.34 -5.99 -6.20
N SER A 160 2.91 -6.90 -7.05
CA SER A 160 2.00 -6.62 -8.17
C SER A 160 0.67 -7.36 -8.05
N LYS A 161 0.48 -8.22 -7.05
CA LYS A 161 -0.73 -9.05 -6.97
C LYS A 161 -2.03 -8.24 -6.95
N SER A 162 -2.11 -7.22 -6.10
CA SER A 162 -3.29 -6.34 -6.02
C SER A 162 -3.48 -5.57 -7.33
N TYR A 163 -2.39 -5.03 -7.90
CA TYR A 163 -2.41 -4.35 -9.20
C TYR A 163 -2.93 -5.23 -10.34
N ASP A 164 -2.43 -6.47 -10.44
CA ASP A 164 -2.85 -7.42 -11.48
C ASP A 164 -4.36 -7.70 -11.37
N HIS A 165 -4.87 -7.83 -10.14
CA HIS A 165 -6.30 -8.07 -9.90
C HIS A 165 -7.15 -6.84 -10.20
N ILE A 166 -6.69 -5.64 -9.83
CA ILE A 166 -7.33 -4.38 -10.20
C ILE A 166 -7.45 -4.28 -11.73
N ASN A 167 -6.35 -4.53 -12.46
CA ASN A 167 -6.36 -4.49 -13.93
C ASN A 167 -7.29 -5.54 -14.54
N ASN A 168 -7.39 -6.72 -13.91
CA ASN A 168 -8.31 -7.77 -14.35
C ASN A 168 -9.79 -7.41 -14.15
N LEU A 169 -10.13 -6.44 -13.29
CA LEU A 169 -11.50 -5.93 -13.18
C LEU A 169 -11.92 -5.13 -14.41
N LYS A 170 -10.97 -4.63 -15.22
CA LYS A 170 -11.22 -3.86 -16.45
C LYS A 170 -12.15 -2.66 -16.25
N LEU A 171 -12.10 -2.03 -15.07
CA LEU A 171 -12.86 -0.81 -14.76
C LEU A 171 -12.37 0.38 -15.59
N TYR A 172 -11.05 0.56 -15.59
CA TYR A 172 -10.30 1.56 -16.37
C TYR A 172 -8.82 1.19 -16.32
N ASN A 173 -7.98 1.88 -17.12
CA ASN A 173 -6.54 1.65 -17.12
C ASN A 173 -5.91 2.24 -15.85
N VAL A 174 -5.14 1.43 -15.12
CA VAL A 174 -4.36 1.87 -13.96
C VAL A 174 -2.88 1.78 -14.31
N GLU A 175 -2.16 2.88 -14.17
CA GLU A 175 -0.71 2.90 -14.27
C GLU A 175 -0.09 2.53 -12.92
N LYS A 176 0.78 1.53 -12.89
CA LYS A 176 1.57 1.22 -11.69
C LYS A 176 2.89 1.97 -11.72
N GLN A 177 3.19 2.69 -10.64
CA GLN A 177 4.51 3.25 -10.38
C GLN A 177 5.06 2.71 -9.06
N GLU A 178 6.38 2.67 -8.95
CA GLU A 178 7.06 2.18 -7.75
C GLU A 178 7.41 3.33 -6.81
N CYS A 179 7.25 3.10 -5.50
CA CYS A 179 7.70 4.07 -4.52
C CYS A 179 9.24 4.18 -4.48
N ILE A 180 9.75 5.35 -4.10
CA ILE A 180 11.19 5.67 -4.07
C ILE A 180 11.99 4.65 -3.26
N ASN A 181 11.42 4.15 -2.17
CA ASN A 181 12.04 3.11 -1.35
C ASN A 181 12.27 1.81 -2.13
N HIS A 182 11.32 1.42 -2.99
CA HIS A 182 11.47 0.23 -3.84
C HIS A 182 12.42 0.45 -5.00
N VAL A 183 12.40 1.64 -5.61
CA VAL A 183 13.39 2.05 -6.62
C VAL A 183 14.82 1.89 -6.07
N ALA A 184 15.07 2.36 -4.83
CA ALA A 184 16.35 2.17 -4.19
C ALA A 184 16.68 0.68 -3.91
N LYS A 185 15.74 -0.07 -3.34
CA LYS A 185 15.94 -1.52 -3.08
C LYS A 185 16.28 -2.30 -4.36
N ARG A 186 15.66 -1.95 -5.50
CA ARG A 186 15.93 -2.57 -6.81
C ARG A 186 17.38 -2.37 -7.24
N MET A 187 17.93 -1.17 -7.06
CA MET A 187 19.36 -0.92 -7.31
C MET A 187 20.23 -1.88 -6.49
N GLY A 188 19.97 -2.01 -5.19
CA GLY A 188 20.69 -2.95 -4.33
C GLY A 188 20.56 -4.40 -4.78
N THR A 189 19.37 -4.81 -5.22
CA THR A 189 19.14 -6.17 -5.75
C THR A 189 19.90 -6.41 -7.05
N ALA A 190 19.94 -5.43 -7.95
CA ALA A 190 20.72 -5.49 -9.17
C ALA A 190 22.22 -5.63 -8.88
N LEU A 191 22.75 -4.86 -7.92
CA LEU A 191 24.15 -4.95 -7.50
C LEU A 191 24.50 -6.30 -6.86
N ARG A 192 23.60 -6.87 -6.03
CA ARG A 192 23.78 -8.22 -5.47
C ARG A 192 23.80 -9.29 -6.56
N LYS A 193 22.89 -9.18 -7.54
CA LYS A 193 22.84 -10.07 -8.70
C LYS A 193 24.13 -9.97 -9.50
N LEU A 194 24.60 -8.76 -9.79
CA LEU A 194 25.85 -8.52 -10.51
C LEU A 194 27.06 -9.09 -9.77
N ALA A 195 27.16 -8.89 -8.46
CA ALA A 195 28.24 -9.44 -7.64
C ALA A 195 28.28 -10.98 -7.66
N LYS A 196 27.11 -11.63 -7.73
CA LYS A 196 26.96 -13.08 -7.84
C LYS A 196 27.28 -13.59 -9.25
N ASP A 197 26.74 -12.93 -10.28
CA ASP A 197 26.85 -13.37 -11.67
C ASP A 197 28.20 -13.00 -12.30
N GLY A 198 28.94 -12.04 -11.76
CA GLY A 198 30.29 -11.68 -12.24
C GLY A 198 31.22 -12.90 -12.33
N LYS A 199 31.09 -13.87 -11.42
CA LYS A 199 31.87 -15.12 -11.46
C LYS A 199 31.65 -15.91 -12.76
N LYS A 200 30.44 -15.87 -13.33
CA LYS A 200 30.11 -16.52 -14.61
C LYS A 200 30.70 -15.76 -15.81
N LEU A 201 30.95 -14.47 -15.65
CA LEU A 201 31.55 -13.58 -16.65
C LEU A 201 33.09 -13.52 -16.53
N GLY A 202 33.70 -14.36 -15.69
CA GLY A 202 35.15 -14.36 -15.45
C GLY A 202 35.65 -13.18 -14.61
N VAL A 203 34.75 -12.38 -14.01
CA VAL A 203 35.12 -11.19 -13.20
C VAL A 203 34.67 -11.36 -11.75
N VAL A 204 35.60 -11.27 -10.81
CA VAL A 204 35.27 -11.35 -9.38
C VAL A 204 34.88 -9.97 -8.85
N LEU A 205 33.59 -9.65 -8.92
CA LEU A 205 33.02 -8.38 -8.43
C LEU A 205 32.65 -8.40 -6.94
N GLY A 206 32.26 -9.56 -6.41
CA GLY A 206 31.95 -9.75 -4.99
C GLY A 206 33.15 -10.23 -4.15
N GLY A 207 32.87 -10.71 -2.93
CA GLY A 207 33.87 -11.30 -2.03
C GLY A 207 34.42 -10.31 -0.99
N LYS A 208 35.52 -10.71 -0.32
CA LYS A 208 36.22 -9.87 0.66
C LYS A 208 37.30 -9.04 -0.05
N GLY A 209 37.42 -7.77 0.31
CA GLY A 209 38.48 -6.89 -0.19
C GLY A 209 38.00 -5.49 -0.56
N GLN A 210 38.95 -4.56 -0.63
CA GLN A 210 38.69 -3.20 -1.09
C GLN A 210 38.29 -3.19 -2.58
N GLY A 211 37.40 -2.28 -2.96
CA GLY A 211 36.87 -2.18 -4.32
C GLY A 211 35.89 -3.29 -4.73
N LYS A 212 35.54 -4.21 -3.82
CA LYS A 212 34.53 -5.25 -4.08
C LYS A 212 33.12 -4.75 -3.74
N LEU A 213 32.13 -5.30 -4.44
CA LEU A 213 30.71 -5.19 -4.12
C LEU A 213 30.37 -6.08 -2.92
N THR A 214 30.93 -5.73 -1.75
CA THR A 214 30.57 -6.34 -0.47
C THR A 214 29.13 -5.98 -0.11
N GLN A 215 28.50 -6.74 0.78
CA GLN A 215 27.14 -6.41 1.26
C GLN A 215 27.09 -5.00 1.87
N THR A 216 28.12 -4.58 2.60
CA THR A 216 28.23 -3.23 3.17
C THR A 216 28.31 -2.16 2.09
N THR A 217 29.15 -2.38 1.05
CA THR A 217 29.26 -1.47 -0.10
C THR A 217 27.92 -1.32 -0.81
N ILE A 218 27.24 -2.44 -1.11
CA ILE A 218 25.94 -2.44 -1.79
C ILE A 218 24.89 -1.72 -0.95
N ASN A 219 24.85 -1.95 0.36
CA ASN A 219 23.93 -1.25 1.25
C ASN A 219 24.17 0.26 1.25
N LYS A 220 25.43 0.71 1.31
CA LYS A 220 25.78 2.13 1.21
C LYS A 220 25.33 2.75 -0.11
N LEU A 221 25.66 2.12 -1.24
CA LEU A 221 25.25 2.58 -2.57
C LEU A 221 23.72 2.67 -2.70
N THR A 222 23.00 1.67 -2.18
CA THR A 222 21.53 1.65 -2.16
C THR A 222 20.96 2.82 -1.36
N ILE A 223 21.52 3.10 -0.18
CA ILE A 223 21.09 4.21 0.68
C ILE A 223 21.35 5.55 0.01
N TYR A 224 22.56 5.75 -0.54
CA TYR A 224 22.93 7.01 -1.18
C TYR A 224 22.16 7.27 -2.47
N TYR A 225 21.87 6.23 -3.26
CA TYR A 225 21.01 6.36 -4.42
C TYR A 225 19.60 6.82 -4.04
N GLY A 226 18.97 6.20 -3.03
CA GLY A 226 17.68 6.65 -2.53
C GLY A 226 17.72 8.06 -1.92
N LYS A 227 18.85 8.43 -1.30
CA LYS A 227 19.08 9.78 -0.76
C LYS A 227 19.16 10.83 -1.86
N ALA A 228 19.95 10.59 -2.91
CA ALA A 228 20.08 11.49 -4.06
C ALA A 228 18.73 11.79 -4.72
N ILE A 229 17.85 10.77 -4.84
CA ILE A 229 16.49 10.97 -5.37
C ILE A 229 15.66 11.86 -4.44
N ARG A 230 15.65 11.58 -3.13
CA ARG A 230 14.84 12.32 -2.14
C ARG A 230 15.28 13.78 -1.96
N GLU A 231 16.56 14.08 -2.16
CA GLU A 231 17.11 15.43 -2.01
C GLU A 231 16.93 16.30 -3.26
N ASN A 232 16.44 15.73 -4.37
CA ASN A 232 16.34 16.43 -5.66
C ASN A 232 15.00 16.13 -6.37
N LEU A 233 13.89 16.06 -5.62
CA LEU A 233 12.57 15.63 -6.15
C LEU A 233 12.01 16.54 -7.26
N ASP A 234 12.38 17.82 -7.23
CA ASP A 234 11.91 18.88 -8.11
C ASP A 234 12.88 19.21 -9.25
N ASN A 235 14.07 18.61 -9.27
CA ASN A 235 15.11 18.89 -10.25
C ASN A 235 15.77 17.61 -10.78
N LEU A 236 15.36 17.20 -11.98
CA LEU A 236 15.83 15.98 -12.62
C LEU A 236 17.33 16.01 -12.93
N ASP A 237 17.88 17.15 -13.34
CA ASP A 237 19.30 17.26 -13.68
C ASP A 237 20.15 17.19 -12.42
N ALA A 238 19.78 17.92 -11.36
CA ALA A 238 20.44 17.82 -10.06
C ALA A 238 20.34 16.40 -9.46
N MET A 239 19.20 15.72 -9.65
CA MET A 239 19.03 14.33 -9.24
C MET A 239 20.01 13.41 -9.97
N ARG A 240 20.14 13.56 -11.30
CA ARG A 240 21.11 12.79 -12.10
C ARG A 240 22.53 13.06 -11.63
N ASP A 241 22.89 14.32 -11.46
CA ASP A 241 24.23 14.72 -11.01
C ASP A 241 24.55 14.14 -9.63
N ALA A 242 23.60 14.20 -8.68
CA ALA A 242 23.77 13.62 -7.35
C ALA A 242 23.91 12.08 -7.39
N VAL A 243 23.15 11.39 -8.25
CA VAL A 243 23.29 9.95 -8.47
C VAL A 243 24.66 9.61 -9.05
N TYR A 244 25.10 10.33 -10.08
CA TYR A 244 26.40 10.11 -10.71
C TYR A 244 27.56 10.47 -9.77
N ALA A 245 27.46 11.54 -8.99
CA ALA A 245 28.47 11.92 -8.00
C ALA A 245 28.69 10.80 -6.97
N ASN A 246 27.62 10.16 -6.49
CA ASN A 246 27.72 9.02 -5.59
C ASN A 246 28.44 7.82 -6.25
N PHE A 247 28.18 7.58 -7.53
CA PHE A 247 28.84 6.52 -8.28
C PHE A 247 30.32 6.81 -8.50
N LEU A 248 30.66 8.03 -8.96
CA LEU A 248 32.04 8.48 -9.18
C LEU A 248 32.85 8.48 -7.88
N HIS A 249 32.26 8.94 -6.78
CA HIS A 249 32.89 8.87 -5.46
C HIS A 249 33.22 7.42 -5.07
N ALA A 250 32.33 6.47 -5.35
CA ALA A 250 32.56 5.06 -5.07
C ALA A 250 33.62 4.40 -5.99
N LEU A 251 33.85 4.96 -7.19
CA LEU A 251 34.92 4.55 -8.11
C LEU A 251 36.28 5.19 -7.79
N SER A 252 36.29 6.32 -7.07
CA SER A 252 37.49 7.10 -6.79
C SER A 252 38.54 6.28 -6.03
N THR A 253 39.78 6.35 -6.49
CA THR A 253 40.96 5.83 -5.78
C THR A 253 41.97 6.96 -5.58
N GLU A 254 42.96 6.76 -4.71
CA GLU A 254 44.08 7.72 -4.56
C GLU A 254 44.81 7.95 -5.89
N SER A 255 44.90 6.91 -6.73
CA SER A 255 45.55 6.97 -8.05
C SER A 255 44.66 7.55 -9.15
N VAL A 256 43.34 7.45 -9.02
CA VAL A 256 42.35 7.94 -9.99
C VAL A 256 41.27 8.68 -9.21
N PRO A 257 41.54 9.92 -8.76
CA PRO A 257 40.59 10.69 -8.00
C PRO A 257 39.45 11.17 -8.89
N HIS A 258 38.22 10.95 -8.45
CA HIS A 258 37.00 11.42 -9.09
C HIS A 258 36.30 12.49 -8.23
N HIS A 259 37.08 13.44 -7.69
CA HIS A 259 36.60 14.50 -6.81
C HIS A 259 36.15 15.78 -7.52
N ASN A 260 36.35 15.86 -8.84
CA ASN A 260 35.99 17.04 -9.62
C ASN A 260 34.51 16.96 -10.02
N ARG A 261 33.75 18.00 -9.68
CA ARG A 261 32.39 18.25 -10.18
C ARG A 261 32.44 18.73 -11.62
#